data_AF-A0A3T2V0B7-F1
#
_entry.id   AF-A0A3T2V0B7-F1
#
_cell.length_a   1.000
_cell.length_b   1.000
_cell.length_c   1.000
_cell.angle_alpha   90.00
_cell.angle_beta   90.00
_cell.angle_gamma   90.00
#
_symmetry.space_group_name_H-M   'P 1'
#
loop_
_entity.id
_entity.type
_entity.pdbx_description
1 polymer ?
#
loop_
_entity_poly.entity_id
_entity_poly.type
_entity_poly.pdbx_seq_one_letter_code
_entity_poly.pdbx_strand_id
1 'polypeptide(L)'
;QTEAFLNAYGLSRFAPLGYDPRDLPIRDLAGYRKKGNHDGDPIIFYTFPAAFEQEIAKGFNTKQFAEVLKNAGMLTPPTSGRGYQGRVREDGRQIRVYVLNFMAEESSQPEE
;
A
#
# COMPACT_ATOMS: atom_id res chain seq x y z
N GLN A 1 -9.54 -1.74 -9.67
CA GLN A 1 -8.42 -2.69 -9.57
C GLN A 1 -7.64 -2.51 -8.26
N THR A 2 -7.06 -1.33 -8.00
CA THR A 2 -6.28 -1.08 -6.78
C THR A 2 -7.09 -1.22 -5.48
N GLU A 3 -8.27 -0.62 -5.40
CA GLU A 3 -9.14 -0.72 -4.22
C GLU A 3 -9.55 -2.15 -3.91
N ALA A 4 -9.92 -2.93 -4.94
CA ALA A 4 -10.26 -4.35 -4.78
C ALA A 4 -9.09 -5.16 -4.20
N PHE A 5 -7.85 -4.90 -4.64
CA PHE A 5 -6.66 -5.55 -4.09
C PHE A 5 -6.42 -5.14 -2.63
N LEU A 6 -6.54 -3.84 -2.31
CA LEU A 6 -6.33 -3.34 -0.95
C LEU A 6 -7.43 -3.83 0.02
N ASN A 7 -8.68 -3.95 -0.42
CA ASN A 7 -9.76 -4.54 0.36
C ASN A 7 -9.54 -6.04 0.62
N ALA A 8 -9.13 -6.80 -0.41
CA ALA A 8 -8.95 -8.24 -0.27
C ALA A 8 -7.68 -8.63 0.50
N TYR A 9 -6.58 -7.87 0.34
CA TYR A 9 -5.25 -8.26 0.81
C TYR A 9 -4.60 -7.26 1.77
N GLY A 10 -5.22 -6.11 2.03
CA GLY A 10 -4.67 -5.06 2.89
C GLY A 10 -4.40 -5.54 4.33
N LEU A 11 -5.20 -6.48 4.84
CA LEU A 11 -5.00 -7.04 6.17
C LEU A 11 -4.04 -8.24 6.21
N SER A 12 -4.03 -9.06 5.17
CA SER A 12 -3.33 -10.35 5.14
C SER A 12 -1.94 -10.30 4.53
N ARG A 13 -1.66 -9.35 3.62
CA ARG A 13 -0.38 -9.25 2.89
C ARG A 13 0.39 -7.95 3.15
N PHE A 14 -0.13 -7.06 4.00
CA PHE A 14 0.60 -5.87 4.42
C PHE A 14 0.84 -5.87 5.93
N ALA A 15 2.12 -5.93 6.31
CA ALA A 15 2.54 -5.86 7.70
C ALA A 15 2.33 -4.44 8.26
N PRO A 16 1.91 -4.26 9.51
CA PRO A 16 2.00 -2.94 10.14
C PRO A 16 3.46 -2.47 10.22
N LEU A 17 3.73 -1.17 10.15
CA LEU A 17 5.08 -0.66 10.43
C LEU A 17 5.50 -0.98 11.87
N GLY A 18 6.78 -1.29 12.08
CA GLY A 18 7.33 -1.76 13.35
C GLY A 18 7.06 -3.25 13.63
N TYR A 19 6.64 -4.01 12.63
CA TYR A 19 6.31 -5.42 12.75
C TYR A 19 7.56 -6.32 12.78
N ASP A 20 7.64 -7.27 13.72
CA ASP A 20 8.69 -8.30 13.74
C ASP A 20 8.23 -9.56 12.98
N PRO A 21 8.88 -9.94 11.86
CA PRO A 21 8.54 -11.12 11.05
C PRO A 21 8.49 -12.45 11.81
N ARG A 22 9.09 -12.53 13.00
CA ARG A 22 9.10 -13.72 13.85
C ARG A 22 7.77 -13.99 14.54
N ASP A 23 6.95 -12.95 14.76
CA ASP A 23 5.74 -13.07 15.56
C ASP A 23 4.51 -13.49 14.74
N LEU A 24 4.40 -13.08 13.47
CA LEU A 24 3.27 -13.36 12.57
C LEU A 24 3.71 -13.55 11.09
N PRO A 25 4.25 -14.72 10.70
CA PRO A 25 4.75 -14.91 9.33
C PRO A 25 3.66 -14.59 8.27
N ILE A 26 3.82 -13.45 7.58
CA ILE A 26 2.94 -13.03 6.50
C ILE A 26 3.43 -13.68 5.20
N ARG A 27 2.58 -14.53 4.65
CA ARG A 27 2.82 -15.15 3.35
C ARG A 27 2.63 -14.13 2.22
N ASP A 28 3.52 -14.16 1.23
CA ASP A 28 3.45 -13.32 0.03
C ASP A 28 3.35 -11.82 0.35
N LEU A 29 4.16 -11.35 1.29
CA LEU A 29 4.21 -9.95 1.77
C LEU A 29 4.27 -8.96 0.60
N ALA A 30 3.22 -8.15 0.47
CA ALA A 30 3.03 -7.16 -0.59
C ALA A 30 3.53 -5.76 -0.17
N GLY A 31 3.78 -5.54 1.11
CA GLY A 31 4.30 -4.27 1.61
C GLY A 31 4.04 -4.04 3.10
N TYR A 32 4.08 -2.76 3.49
CA TYR A 32 3.75 -2.33 4.84
C TYR A 32 2.51 -1.44 4.85
N ARG A 33 1.84 -1.35 6.00
CA ARG A 33 0.71 -0.45 6.22
C ARG A 33 0.92 0.42 7.45
N LYS A 34 0.35 1.62 7.40
CA LYS A 34 0.24 2.53 8.53
C LYS A 34 -1.21 3.00 8.61
N LYS A 35 -1.86 2.72 9.75
CA LYS A 35 -3.17 3.30 10.04
C LYS A 35 -3.01 4.81 10.25
N GLY A 36 -4.01 5.56 9.83
CA GLY A 36 -4.09 6.98 10.16
C GLY A 36 -4.15 7.23 11.67
N ASN A 37 -3.94 8.48 12.08
CA ASN A 37 -3.88 8.82 13.50
C ASN A 37 -5.28 8.94 14.11
N HIS A 38 -6.28 9.30 13.30
CA HIS A 38 -7.67 9.49 13.68
C HIS A 38 -8.60 8.50 13.00
N ASP A 39 -9.76 8.29 13.60
CA ASP A 39 -10.86 7.56 12.98
C ASP A 39 -11.36 8.35 11.75
N GLY A 40 -11.34 7.70 10.58
CA GLY A 40 -11.61 8.34 9.28
C GLY A 40 -10.39 8.79 8.49
N ASP A 41 -9.17 8.71 9.03
CA ASP A 41 -7.95 8.94 8.23
C ASP A 41 -7.70 7.77 7.25
N PRO A 42 -7.14 8.03 6.04
CA PRO A 42 -6.81 6.98 5.10
C PRO A 42 -5.74 6.05 5.67
N ILE A 43 -5.87 4.75 5.36
CA ILE A 43 -4.80 3.80 5.56
C ILE A 43 -3.75 4.01 4.47
N ILE A 44 -2.49 4.14 4.89
CA ILE A 44 -1.36 4.28 3.98
C ILE A 44 -0.74 2.91 3.77
N PHE A 45 -0.64 2.49 2.51
CA PHE A 45 -0.01 1.24 2.09
C PHE A 45 1.30 1.54 1.35
N TYR A 46 2.41 1.15 1.95
CA TYR A 46 3.75 1.15 1.36
C TYR A 46 3.95 -0.15 0.57
N THR A 47 3.51 -0.13 -0.68
CA THR A 47 3.43 -1.32 -1.54
C THR A 47 4.75 -1.58 -2.25
N PHE A 48 5.26 -2.82 -2.21
CA PHE A 48 6.47 -3.19 -2.91
C PHE A 48 6.29 -3.12 -4.44
N PRO A 49 7.35 -2.75 -5.20
CA PRO A 49 7.27 -2.67 -6.65
C PRO A 49 6.79 -3.95 -7.32
N ALA A 50 7.23 -5.12 -6.84
CA ALA A 50 6.80 -6.40 -7.38
C ALA A 50 5.28 -6.60 -7.27
N ALA A 51 4.70 -6.36 -6.09
CA ALA A 51 3.25 -6.47 -5.89
C ALA A 51 2.48 -5.43 -6.72
N PHE A 52 2.96 -4.18 -6.75
CA PHE A 52 2.31 -3.13 -7.53
C PHE A 52 2.34 -3.43 -9.04
N GLU A 53 3.48 -3.82 -9.57
CA GLU A 53 3.68 -3.99 -11.02
C GLU A 53 3.08 -5.29 -11.55
N GLN A 54 3.18 -6.38 -10.79
CA GLN A 54 2.81 -7.72 -11.25
C GLN A 54 1.40 -8.13 -10.86
N GLU A 55 0.80 -7.49 -9.85
CA GLU A 55 -0.52 -7.86 -9.32
C GLU A 55 -1.53 -6.72 -9.46
N ILE A 56 -1.17 -5.52 -8.96
CA ILE A 56 -2.10 -4.38 -8.96
C ILE A 56 -2.24 -3.77 -10.35
N ALA A 57 -1.12 -3.46 -11.00
CA ALA A 57 -1.06 -2.89 -12.34
C ALA A 57 -0.97 -3.96 -13.44
N LYS A 58 -1.26 -5.22 -13.11
CA LYS A 58 -1.15 -6.35 -14.05
C LYS A 58 -2.00 -6.10 -15.29
N GLY A 59 -1.37 -6.21 -16.46
CA GLY A 59 -2.04 -5.98 -17.76
C GLY A 59 -2.15 -4.50 -18.17
N PHE A 60 -1.63 -3.57 -17.37
CA PHE A 60 -1.57 -2.15 -17.70
C PHE A 60 -0.14 -1.66 -17.86
N ASN A 61 0.04 -0.52 -18.53
CA ASN A 61 1.31 0.20 -18.46
C ASN A 61 1.45 0.80 -17.04
N THR A 62 2.42 0.30 -16.26
CA THR A 62 2.63 0.70 -14.87
C THR A 62 2.74 2.21 -14.66
N LYS A 63 3.41 2.93 -15.57
CA LYS A 63 3.59 4.39 -15.44
C LYS A 63 2.28 5.13 -15.64
N GLN A 64 1.51 4.76 -16.67
CA GLN A 64 0.20 5.35 -16.90
C GLN A 64 -0.77 5.00 -15.78
N PHE A 65 -0.74 3.76 -15.30
CA PHE A 65 -1.56 3.32 -14.18
C PHE A 65 -1.24 4.11 -12.90
N ALA A 66 0.05 4.31 -12.59
CA ALA A 66 0.48 5.11 -11.46
C ALA A 66 0.07 6.60 -11.61
N GLU A 67 0.12 7.16 -12.81
CA GLU A 67 -0.36 8.54 -13.07
C GLU A 67 -1.88 8.65 -12.83
N VAL A 68 -2.67 7.66 -13.25
CA VAL A 68 -4.12 7.63 -12.98
C VAL A 68 -4.39 7.58 -11.48
N LEU A 69 -3.69 6.72 -10.73
CA LEU A 69 -3.86 6.63 -9.27
C LEU A 69 -3.45 7.92 -8.56
N LYS A 70 -2.38 8.57 -9.03
CA LYS A 70 -1.94 9.87 -8.52
C LYS A 70 -3.03 10.92 -8.74
N ASN A 71 -3.59 11.00 -9.94
CA ASN A 71 -4.65 11.95 -10.27
C ASN A 71 -5.95 11.68 -9.50
N ALA A 72 -6.19 10.42 -9.13
CA ALA A 72 -7.30 10.02 -8.26
C ALA A 72 -7.04 10.25 -6.76
N GLY A 73 -5.85 10.73 -6.37
CA GLY A 73 -5.46 10.90 -4.96
C GLY A 73 -5.11 9.59 -4.22
N MET A 74 -5.19 8.45 -4.91
CA MET A 74 -4.87 7.12 -4.38
C MET A 74 -3.37 6.81 -4.33
N LEU A 75 -2.52 7.60 -5.00
CA LEU A 75 -1.07 7.43 -4.97
C LEU A 75 -0.39 8.74 -4.59
N THR A 76 0.45 8.68 -3.56
CA THR A 76 1.29 9.82 -3.14
C THR A 76 2.64 9.77 -3.85
N PRO A 77 2.99 10.74 -4.70
CA PRO A 77 4.30 10.78 -5.33
C PRO A 77 5.41 11.05 -4.30
N PRO A 78 6.65 10.64 -4.57
CA PRO A 78 7.77 10.88 -3.68
C PRO A 78 8.07 12.39 -3.55
N THR A 79 8.54 12.82 -2.38
CA THR A 79 8.94 14.22 -2.11
C THR A 79 10.04 14.72 -3.07
N SER A 80 10.82 13.82 -3.67
CA SER A 80 11.80 14.15 -4.71
C SER A 80 11.18 14.70 -6.00
N GLY A 81 9.85 14.57 -6.20
CA GLY A 81 9.16 14.98 -7.42
C GLY A 81 9.50 14.15 -8.68
N ARG A 82 10.27 13.08 -8.54
CA ARG A 82 10.69 12.22 -9.65
C ARG A 82 10.10 10.82 -9.52
N GLY A 83 9.32 10.43 -10.54
CA GLY A 83 8.69 9.11 -10.62
C GLY A 83 7.54 8.93 -9.62
N TYR A 84 7.22 7.68 -9.33
CA TYR A 84 6.06 7.28 -8.50
C TYR A 84 6.44 6.46 -7.27
N GLN A 85 7.72 6.11 -7.15
CA GLN A 85 8.24 5.28 -6.06
C GLN A 85 8.92 6.16 -5.01
N GLY A 86 8.50 6.00 -3.76
CA GLY A 86 9.14 6.56 -2.57
C GLY A 86 10.06 5.56 -1.87
N ARG A 87 10.44 5.91 -0.64
CA ARG A 87 11.14 5.02 0.27
C ARG A 87 10.48 5.05 1.65
N VAL A 88 10.34 3.89 2.26
CA VAL A 88 9.98 3.75 3.67
C VAL A 88 11.18 3.21 4.43
N ARG A 89 11.37 3.69 5.66
CA ARG A 89 12.37 3.13 6.58
C ARG A 89 11.67 2.08 7.44
N GLU A 90 12.16 0.86 7.38
CA GLU A 90 11.67 -0.25 8.20
C GLU A 90 12.85 -1.14 8.59
N ASP A 91 12.95 -1.51 9.87
CA ASP A 91 14.04 -2.35 10.41
C ASP A 91 15.46 -1.87 10.01
N GLY A 92 15.68 -0.55 10.09
CA GLY A 92 16.96 0.08 9.69
C GLY A 92 17.24 0.08 8.17
N ARG A 93 16.34 -0.45 7.34
CA ARG A 93 16.50 -0.54 5.88
C ARG A 93 15.64 0.53 5.18
N GLN A 94 16.13 1.06 4.08
CA GLN A 94 15.33 1.88 3.16
C GLN A 94 14.79 1.01 2.03
N ILE A 95 13.47 0.85 1.97
CA ILE A 95 12.81 -0.03 1.01
C ILE A 95 12.07 0.83 -0.01
N ARG A 96 12.23 0.52 -1.30
CA ARG A 96 11.51 1.19 -2.39
C ARG A 96 10.05 0.74 -2.39
N VAL A 97 9.13 1.69 -2.51
CA VAL A 97 7.69 1.43 -2.41
C VAL A 97 6.87 2.40 -3.25
N TYR A 98 5.68 1.97 -3.66
CA TYR A 98 4.58 2.84 -4.07
C TYR A 98 3.75 3.19 -2.83
N VAL A 99 3.44 4.46 -2.63
CA VAL A 99 2.63 4.92 -1.49
C VAL A 99 1.19 5.05 -1.94
N LEU A 100 0.34 4.12 -1.52
CA LEU A 100 -1.08 4.12 -1.83
C LEU A 100 -1.90 4.60 -0.64
N ASN A 101 -2.84 5.50 -0.88
CA ASN A 101 -3.78 5.99 0.13
C ASN A 101 -5.11 5.30 -0.09
N PHE A 102 -5.67 4.71 0.95
CA PHE A 102 -6.95 4.02 0.89
C PHE A 102 -7.86 4.50 2.00
N MET A 103 -8.93 5.19 1.60
CA MET A 103 -10.07 5.41 2.49
C MET A 103 -10.89 4.14 2.44
N ALA A 104 -10.84 3.34 3.51
CA ALA A 104 -11.87 2.32 3.66
C ALA A 104 -13.18 3.08 3.85
N GLU A 105 -14.05 3.12 2.84
CA GLU A 105 -15.47 3.33 3.14
C GLU A 105 -15.80 2.30 4.19
N GLU A 106 -16.37 2.76 5.31
CA GLU A 106 -16.72 1.99 6.49
C GLU A 106 -17.38 0.69 6.04
N SER A 107 -16.56 -0.32 5.79
CA SER A 107 -17.00 -1.67 5.55
C SER A 107 -17.28 -2.11 6.96
N SER A 108 -18.51 -1.78 7.40
CA SER A 108 -19.15 -2.39 8.54
C SER A 108 -18.94 -3.89 8.36
N GLN A 109 -17.89 -4.41 9.00
CA GLN A 109 -17.78 -5.82 9.27
C GLN A 109 -18.95 -6.07 10.22
N PRO A 110 -19.98 -6.85 9.85
CA PRO A 110 -20.78 -7.46 10.89
C PRO A 110 -19.79 -8.36 11.64
N GLU A 111 -19.43 -7.96 12.85
CA GLU A 111 -18.97 -8.90 13.86
C GLU A 111 -20.10 -9.93 14.01
N GLU A 112 -19.87 -11.14 13.50
CA GLU A 112 -20.70 -12.32 13.76
C GLU A 112 -20.20 -13.04 15.02
#